data_AF-A0A3D9US36-F1
#
_entry.id   AF-A0A3D9US36-F1
#
_cell.length_a   1.000
_cell.length_b   1.000
_cell.length_c   1.000
_cell.angle_alpha   90.00
_cell.angle_beta   90.00
_cell.angle_gamma   90.00
#
_symmetry.space_group_name_H-M   'P 1'
#
loop_
_entity.id
_entity.type
_entity.pdbx_description
1 polymer ?
#
loop_
_entity_poly.entity_id
_entity_poly.type
_entity_poly.pdbx_seq_one_letter_code
_entity_poly.pdbx_strand_id
1 'polypeptide(L)'
;MTNHIRRRSVLASGFAAATLASCSREVTDEVGVADGPDEATKVGVTTTTSPPSGHTGRQIGDGSTSDTGPQPKQPKPEKLAPGTKPPQFVVISWDGAGENKHMPLFERFLEVGRKYDCPQTWFLTGLFLLPESKRTLYRPPHHRPGASEVNYQDDGEIHRTLELLRSAWLEGHEIGTHFNGHFCGPGGVQDWSVSDWLSEIAQAKQFVRTWRTNTGFTDLPSLPFDYDKELVGGRTPCLQGADNLRKAAMKLGWRYDTSKANRQVWPVKDGTLWDLSLQSIPFAHKGGTILSMDYNFMVNQSGGTKGDPAKRPQWRKQTADSYLAGFEFAYDGNRAPLVIGNHLEGWNGGIYMDAVEDVIKQMADRPDTRFVTFKQLCDWLDAQDDATLAALRRLEAAPQGGWESFGG
;
A
#
# COMPACT_ATOMS: atom_id res chain seq x y z
N MET A 1 -40.19 -53.58 -0.03
CA MET A 1 -38.76 -53.22 -0.09
C MET A 1 -38.66 -51.71 -0.10
N THR A 2 -38.47 -51.14 1.08
CA THR A 2 -38.30 -49.71 1.36
C THR A 2 -36.83 -49.35 1.14
N ASN A 3 -36.52 -48.34 0.32
CA ASN A 3 -35.16 -47.82 0.21
C ASN A 3 -35.13 -46.32 0.52
N HIS A 4 -34.37 -46.01 1.57
CA HIS A 4 -34.13 -44.68 2.11
C HIS A 4 -33.24 -43.83 1.20
N ILE A 5 -33.66 -42.59 0.95
CA ILE A 5 -32.82 -41.53 0.39
C ILE A 5 -32.02 -40.89 1.54
N ARG A 6 -30.71 -41.10 1.58
CA ARG A 6 -29.79 -40.31 2.41
C ARG A 6 -29.29 -39.10 1.62
N ARG A 7 -29.70 -37.91 2.05
CA ARG A 7 -29.05 -36.63 1.70
C ARG A 7 -27.67 -36.59 2.37
N ARG A 8 -26.61 -36.36 1.60
CA ARG A 8 -25.28 -35.99 2.12
C ARG A 8 -25.04 -34.51 1.82
N SER A 9 -24.94 -33.73 2.89
CA SER A 9 -24.50 -32.35 2.92
C SER A 9 -23.04 -32.25 2.51
N VAL A 10 -22.72 -31.39 1.54
CA VAL A 10 -21.34 -31.04 1.19
C VAL A 10 -20.99 -29.76 1.97
N LEU A 11 -20.19 -29.91 3.02
CA LEU A 11 -19.49 -28.81 3.66
C LEU A 11 -18.24 -28.50 2.82
N ALA A 12 -18.23 -27.33 2.18
CA ALA A 12 -17.05 -26.79 1.52
C ALA A 12 -16.21 -26.03 2.55
N SER A 13 -15.13 -26.66 3.00
CA SER A 13 -14.06 -26.02 3.76
C SER A 13 -12.76 -26.26 3.00
N GLY A 14 -12.26 -25.26 2.31
CA GLY A 14 -11.00 -25.31 1.57
C GLY A 14 -10.19 -24.06 1.81
N PHE A 15 -9.52 -23.99 2.97
CA PHE A 15 -8.37 -23.10 3.16
C PHE A 15 -7.14 -23.83 2.61
N ALA A 16 -6.66 -23.41 1.43
CA ALA A 16 -5.38 -23.86 0.91
C ALA A 16 -4.29 -22.95 1.46
N ALA A 17 -3.53 -23.45 2.43
CA ALA A 17 -2.26 -22.84 2.85
C ALA A 17 -1.23 -23.06 1.74
N ALA A 18 -0.82 -21.99 1.06
CA ALA A 18 0.30 -22.04 0.13
C ALA A 18 1.61 -21.81 0.91
N THR A 19 2.49 -22.79 0.87
CA THR A 19 3.85 -22.77 1.42
C THR A 19 4.72 -21.76 0.66
N LEU A 20 5.31 -20.81 1.39
CA LEU A 20 6.33 -19.89 0.88
C LEU A 20 7.61 -20.67 0.55
N ALA A 21 8.00 -20.67 -0.72
CA ALA A 21 9.33 -21.10 -1.16
C ALA A 21 10.24 -19.86 -1.25
N SER A 22 11.04 -19.65 -0.22
CA SER A 22 12.23 -18.80 -0.23
C SER A 22 13.40 -19.60 -0.82
N CYS A 23 14.11 -19.04 -1.82
CA CYS A 23 15.45 -19.35 -2.32
C CYS A 23 15.59 -18.73 -3.74
N SER A 24 16.70 -18.19 -4.24
CA SER A 24 18.02 -17.84 -3.73
C SER A 24 18.72 -17.02 -4.84
N ARG A 25 19.76 -16.29 -4.42
CA ARG A 25 20.94 -15.81 -5.16
C ARG A 25 21.28 -16.51 -6.49
N GLU A 26 21.68 -15.70 -7.48
CA GLU A 26 22.64 -16.03 -8.56
C GLU A 26 23.48 -14.76 -8.78
N VAL A 27 24.76 -14.70 -8.40
CA VAL A 27 25.97 -15.10 -9.18
C VAL A 27 25.96 -14.51 -10.60
N THR A 28 26.77 -13.47 -10.75
CA THR A 28 27.14 -12.78 -11.98
C THR A 28 28.05 -13.66 -12.82
N ASP A 29 27.74 -13.79 -14.12
CA ASP A 29 28.72 -14.18 -15.13
C ASP A 29 28.99 -12.99 -16.07
N GLU A 30 30.28 -12.69 -16.20
CA GLU A 30 30.88 -11.68 -17.06
C GLU A 30 30.69 -12.02 -18.54
N VAL A 31 30.39 -10.99 -19.35
CA VAL A 31 30.70 -11.03 -20.79
C VAL A 31 31.22 -9.67 -21.25
N GLY A 32 32.52 -9.63 -21.54
CA GLY A 32 33.09 -9.08 -22.78
C GLY A 32 32.92 -7.59 -23.09
N VAL A 33 33.95 -6.82 -22.77
CA VAL A 33 34.25 -5.47 -23.28
C VAL A 33 34.47 -5.48 -24.80
N ALA A 34 33.93 -4.48 -25.50
CA ALA A 34 34.45 -4.01 -26.78
C ALA A 34 34.33 -2.48 -26.87
N ASP A 35 35.49 -1.82 -26.93
CA ASP A 35 35.69 -0.38 -27.12
C ASP A 35 35.44 0.05 -28.57
N GLY A 36 34.94 1.29 -28.73
CA GLY A 36 34.96 2.05 -30.00
C GLY A 36 34.30 3.43 -29.86
N PRO A 37 34.79 4.48 -30.54
CA PRO A 37 35.13 5.74 -29.87
C PRO A 37 34.17 6.92 -30.09
N ASP A 38 34.29 7.88 -29.16
CA ASP A 38 34.01 9.32 -29.15
C ASP A 38 33.25 9.98 -30.31
N GLU A 39 32.14 10.65 -29.96
CA GLU A 39 31.86 11.97 -30.53
C GLU A 39 31.20 12.89 -29.50
N ALA A 40 31.99 13.83 -29.00
CA ALA A 40 31.60 14.86 -28.05
C ALA A 40 30.73 15.92 -28.73
N THR A 41 29.49 16.08 -28.28
CA THR A 41 28.69 17.29 -28.58
C THR A 41 28.32 17.99 -27.28
N LYS A 42 28.95 19.16 -27.08
CA LYS A 42 28.72 20.09 -25.98
C LYS A 42 27.29 20.64 -26.06
N VAL A 43 26.51 20.45 -24.99
CA VAL A 43 25.33 21.29 -24.72
C VAL A 43 25.51 21.90 -23.33
N GLY A 44 25.61 23.22 -23.30
CA GLY A 44 25.92 24.00 -22.11
C GLY A 44 24.80 23.90 -21.07
N VAL A 45 25.13 23.38 -19.89
CA VAL A 45 24.29 23.50 -18.70
C VAL A 45 24.62 24.84 -18.05
N THR A 46 23.73 25.80 -18.23
CA THR A 46 23.69 27.04 -17.45
C THR A 46 23.50 26.70 -15.97
N THR A 47 24.54 26.94 -15.18
CA THR A 47 24.54 26.93 -13.73
C THR A 47 23.77 28.13 -13.20
N THR A 48 22.46 27.98 -12.97
CA THR A 48 21.73 28.90 -12.10
C THR A 48 21.85 28.43 -10.66
N THR A 49 22.86 28.96 -9.97
CA THR A 49 22.92 29.04 -8.51
C THR A 49 21.76 29.87 -7.98
N SER A 50 20.90 29.27 -7.16
CA SER A 50 20.00 29.99 -6.24
C SER A 50 19.85 29.22 -4.93
N PRO A 51 20.21 29.82 -3.78
CA PRO A 51 19.42 29.67 -2.55
C PRO A 51 19.25 31.01 -1.79
N PRO A 52 18.42 31.15 -0.72
CA PRO A 52 17.45 30.20 -0.10
C PRO A 52 16.05 30.78 0.27
N SER A 53 15.17 29.89 0.77
CA SER A 53 14.06 30.07 1.74
C SER A 53 12.60 30.22 1.27
N GLY A 54 11.75 29.34 1.83
CA GLY A 54 10.29 29.40 1.78
C GLY A 54 9.69 28.14 2.43
N HIS A 55 9.50 28.19 3.76
CA HIS A 55 9.10 27.10 4.68
C HIS A 55 10.23 26.15 5.14
N THR A 56 11.21 26.69 5.87
CA THR A 56 12.10 25.84 6.68
C THR A 56 11.34 25.39 7.93
N GLY A 57 10.65 24.25 7.85
CA GLY A 57 10.06 23.62 9.03
C GLY A 57 11.09 23.38 10.13
N ARG A 58 10.64 23.27 11.38
CA ARG A 58 11.53 23.02 12.53
C ARG A 58 12.13 21.61 12.38
N GLN A 59 13.43 21.52 12.15
CA GLN A 59 14.11 20.21 12.08
C GLN A 59 13.89 19.40 13.36
N ILE A 60 13.79 18.08 13.21
CA ILE A 60 13.56 17.12 14.30
C ILE A 60 14.78 16.19 14.36
N GLY A 61 15.27 15.92 15.57
CA GLY A 61 16.36 14.96 15.78
C GLY A 61 17.63 15.34 15.03
N ASP A 62 18.13 14.42 14.20
CA ASP A 62 19.35 14.59 13.40
C ASP A 62 19.14 15.37 12.08
N GLY A 63 17.95 15.96 11.88
CA GLY A 63 17.59 16.66 10.66
C GLY A 63 17.19 15.73 9.50
N SER A 64 16.92 14.45 9.75
CA SER A 64 16.25 13.55 8.80
C SER A 64 14.83 13.99 8.50
N THR A 65 14.12 14.51 9.50
CA THR A 65 12.73 14.97 9.40
C THR A 65 12.58 16.40 9.90
N SER A 66 11.45 17.03 9.57
CA SER A 66 11.12 18.40 10.00
C SER A 66 9.62 18.58 10.18
N ASP A 67 9.23 19.38 11.16
CA ASP A 67 7.85 19.81 11.36
C ASP A 67 7.56 21.02 10.46
N THR A 68 6.88 20.77 9.33
CA THR A 68 6.47 21.82 8.38
C THR A 68 5.01 22.25 8.54
N GLY A 69 4.30 21.74 9.56
CA GLY A 69 2.87 21.95 9.75
C GLY A 69 2.00 20.87 9.09
N PRO A 70 0.69 21.13 8.90
CA PRO A 70 -0.22 20.18 8.26
C PRO A 70 0.23 19.82 6.85
N GLN A 71 0.03 18.56 6.48
CA GLN A 71 0.27 18.09 5.12
C GLN A 71 -0.49 18.94 4.10
N PRO A 72 0.14 19.38 2.99
CA PRO A 72 -0.55 20.07 1.93
C PRO A 72 -1.51 19.14 1.16
N LYS A 73 -2.38 19.74 0.34
CA LYS A 73 -3.30 19.05 -0.59
C LYS A 73 -4.21 18.01 0.08
N GLN A 74 -4.58 18.22 1.35
CA GLN A 74 -5.56 17.38 2.02
C GLN A 74 -6.98 17.83 1.66
N PRO A 75 -7.87 16.90 1.22
CA PRO A 75 -9.26 17.22 0.99
C PRO A 75 -9.93 17.62 2.31
N LYS A 76 -10.93 18.49 2.23
CA LYS A 76 -11.77 18.82 3.38
C LYS A 76 -12.81 17.70 3.57
N PRO A 77 -12.91 17.08 4.76
CA PRO A 77 -13.96 16.12 5.04
C PRO A 77 -15.34 16.79 5.01
N GLU A 78 -16.28 16.14 4.33
CA GLU A 78 -17.66 16.62 4.20
C GLU A 78 -18.63 15.58 4.75
N LYS A 79 -19.55 16.04 5.60
CA LYS A 79 -20.64 15.20 6.10
C LYS A 79 -21.62 14.89 4.97
N LEU A 80 -22.00 13.62 4.84
CA LEU A 80 -22.98 13.16 3.87
C LEU A 80 -24.34 13.78 4.24
N ALA A 81 -24.93 14.52 3.29
CA ALA A 81 -26.26 15.06 3.48
C ALA A 81 -27.32 13.95 3.36
N PRO A 82 -28.44 14.04 4.10
CA PRO A 82 -29.57 13.11 3.92
C PRO A 82 -30.02 13.06 2.47
N GLY A 83 -30.38 11.88 1.98
CA GLY A 83 -30.84 11.67 0.60
C GLY A 83 -29.75 11.78 -0.46
N THR A 84 -28.46 11.89 -0.09
CA THR A 84 -27.37 12.01 -1.06
C THR A 84 -26.59 10.70 -1.21
N LYS A 85 -26.18 10.43 -2.45
CA LYS A 85 -25.31 9.31 -2.80
C LYS A 85 -23.88 9.62 -2.39
N PRO A 86 -23.19 8.74 -1.62
CA PRO A 86 -21.77 8.93 -1.32
C PRO A 86 -20.90 8.94 -2.59
N PRO A 87 -19.78 9.67 -2.57
CA PRO A 87 -18.74 9.49 -3.58
C PRO A 87 -18.29 8.02 -3.63
N GLN A 88 -17.86 7.54 -4.80
CA GLN A 88 -17.17 6.27 -4.86
C GLN A 88 -15.71 6.48 -4.46
N PHE A 89 -15.36 6.09 -3.25
CA PHE A 89 -13.98 6.13 -2.80
C PHE A 89 -13.17 4.96 -3.39
N VAL A 90 -11.97 5.27 -3.86
CA VAL A 90 -10.98 4.27 -4.27
C VAL A 90 -9.66 4.58 -3.57
N VAL A 91 -9.09 3.58 -2.89
CA VAL A 91 -7.81 3.67 -2.19
C VAL A 91 -6.82 2.78 -2.90
N ILE A 92 -5.72 3.37 -3.39
CA ILE A 92 -4.60 2.65 -4.00
C ILE A 92 -3.43 2.67 -3.02
N SER A 93 -2.84 1.50 -2.77
CA SER A 93 -1.71 1.38 -1.85
C SER A 93 -0.57 0.52 -2.37
N TRP A 94 0.63 0.77 -1.85
CA TRP A 94 1.88 0.10 -2.22
C TRP A 94 2.57 -0.47 -0.99
N ASP A 95 2.63 -1.79 -0.89
CA ASP A 95 3.33 -2.52 0.16
C ASP A 95 4.82 -2.59 -0.17
N GLY A 96 5.67 -2.33 0.82
CA GLY A 96 7.12 -2.25 0.60
C GLY A 96 7.49 -1.06 -0.29
N ALA A 97 6.99 0.13 0.02
CA ALA A 97 7.22 1.32 -0.79
C ALA A 97 8.68 1.80 -0.68
N GLY A 98 9.52 1.37 -1.63
CA GLY A 98 10.87 1.88 -1.86
C GLY A 98 11.18 1.82 -3.35
N GLU A 99 12.09 2.67 -3.81
CA GLU A 99 12.46 2.70 -5.23
C GLU A 99 13.44 1.59 -5.58
N ASN A 100 13.32 1.05 -6.79
CA ASN A 100 14.25 0.08 -7.34
C ASN A 100 14.86 0.62 -8.63
N LYS A 101 16.20 0.66 -8.72
CA LYS A 101 16.88 1.25 -9.90
C LYS A 101 16.63 0.48 -11.21
N HIS A 102 16.31 -0.81 -11.13
CA HIS A 102 16.00 -1.64 -12.30
C HIS A 102 14.53 -1.54 -12.70
N MET A 103 13.66 -1.10 -11.79
CA MET A 103 12.24 -0.96 -12.02
C MET A 103 11.67 0.21 -11.20
N PRO A 104 11.76 1.44 -11.74
CA PRO A 104 11.44 2.66 -11.00
C PRO A 104 9.91 2.85 -10.83
N LEU A 105 9.27 1.97 -10.08
CA LEU A 105 7.82 1.91 -9.95
C LEU A 105 7.29 2.96 -8.98
N PHE A 106 8.07 3.37 -7.97
CA PHE A 106 7.62 4.44 -7.08
C PHE A 106 7.47 5.74 -7.90
N GLU A 107 8.51 6.12 -8.64
CA GLU A 107 8.45 7.26 -9.56
C GLU A 107 7.30 7.14 -10.57
N ARG A 108 7.17 5.99 -11.26
CA ARG A 108 6.07 5.76 -12.21
C ARG A 108 4.71 6.02 -11.59
N PHE A 109 4.42 5.44 -10.41
CA PHE A 109 3.09 5.58 -9.81
C PHE A 109 2.87 6.93 -9.13
N LEU A 110 3.92 7.64 -8.75
CA LEU A 110 3.81 9.05 -8.36
C LEU A 110 3.38 9.92 -9.55
N GLU A 111 3.91 9.66 -10.76
CA GLU A 111 3.46 10.34 -11.98
C GLU A 111 2.01 10.00 -12.36
N VAL A 112 1.62 8.73 -12.23
CA VAL A 112 0.22 8.31 -12.40
C VAL A 112 -0.69 9.07 -11.43
N GLY A 113 -0.25 9.24 -10.17
CA GLY A 113 -0.95 10.04 -9.16
C GLY A 113 -1.20 11.48 -9.60
N ARG A 114 -0.16 12.15 -10.11
CA ARG A 114 -0.27 13.53 -10.64
C ARG A 114 -1.20 13.61 -11.84
N LYS A 115 -1.15 12.61 -12.73
CA LYS A 115 -1.90 12.62 -13.99
C LYS A 115 -3.40 12.46 -13.79
N TYR A 116 -3.81 11.65 -12.82
CA TYR A 116 -5.21 11.26 -12.63
C TYR A 116 -5.82 11.76 -11.30
N ASP A 117 -5.18 12.73 -10.63
CA ASP A 117 -5.59 13.23 -9.31
C ASP A 117 -5.83 12.08 -8.31
N CYS A 118 -4.87 11.15 -8.28
CA CYS A 118 -4.93 9.94 -7.48
C CYS A 118 -3.88 10.03 -6.36
N PRO A 119 -4.23 10.61 -5.19
CA PRO A 119 -3.40 10.43 -4.00
C PRO A 119 -3.41 8.94 -3.60
N GLN A 120 -2.28 8.47 -3.08
CA GLN A 120 -1.99 7.05 -2.86
C GLN A 120 -1.36 6.87 -1.48
N THR A 121 -1.42 5.67 -0.92
CA THR A 121 -0.74 5.34 0.34
C THR A 121 0.47 4.45 0.09
N TRP A 122 1.64 4.94 0.50
CA TRP A 122 2.93 4.26 0.39
C TRP A 122 3.27 3.62 1.72
N PHE A 123 3.10 2.30 1.85
CA PHE A 123 3.48 1.56 3.04
C PHE A 123 4.98 1.28 3.01
N LEU A 124 5.75 2.22 3.55
CA LEU A 124 7.21 2.18 3.58
C LEU A 124 7.70 1.02 4.47
N THR A 125 8.62 0.24 3.94
CA THR A 125 9.48 -0.64 4.72
C THR A 125 10.63 0.17 5.30
N GLY A 126 10.77 0.24 6.62
CA GLY A 126 11.76 1.10 7.28
C GLY A 126 13.21 0.76 6.90
N LEU A 127 13.49 -0.51 6.58
CA LEU A 127 14.81 -0.97 6.14
C LEU A 127 15.25 -0.38 4.79
N PHE A 128 14.32 0.14 3.98
CA PHE A 128 14.64 0.83 2.73
C PHE A 128 15.25 2.21 2.95
N LEU A 129 15.39 2.64 4.21
CA LEU A 129 16.18 3.82 4.61
C LEU A 129 17.39 3.45 5.48
N LEU A 130 17.77 2.17 5.54
CA LEU A 130 18.91 1.67 6.31
C LEU A 130 19.93 1.02 5.37
N PRO A 131 21.13 1.61 5.20
CA PRO A 131 22.19 0.97 4.41
C PRO A 131 22.53 -0.41 4.93
N GLU A 132 22.81 -1.36 4.04
CA GLU A 132 23.12 -2.75 4.43
C GLU A 132 24.34 -2.82 5.38
N SER A 133 25.32 -1.93 5.21
CA SER A 133 26.49 -1.81 6.10
C SER A 133 26.12 -1.55 7.57
N LYS A 134 24.93 -1.00 7.82
CA LYS A 134 24.35 -0.72 9.14
C LYS A 134 23.19 -1.65 9.51
N ARG A 135 22.95 -2.74 8.76
CA ARG A 135 21.84 -3.68 8.99
C ARG A 135 21.71 -4.17 10.43
N THR A 136 22.80 -4.29 11.17
CA THR A 136 22.76 -4.78 12.56
C THR A 136 22.07 -3.80 13.51
N LEU A 137 21.82 -2.53 13.11
CA LEU A 137 20.97 -1.61 13.86
C LEU A 137 19.52 -2.11 13.95
N TYR A 138 19.06 -2.88 12.97
CA TYR A 138 17.78 -3.57 13.04
C TYR A 138 17.86 -4.78 13.96
N ARG A 139 16.97 -4.83 14.95
CA ARG A 139 16.83 -5.88 15.95
C ARG A 139 15.42 -6.48 15.82
N PRO A 140 15.19 -7.34 14.80
CA PRO A 140 13.89 -7.97 14.61
C PRO A 140 13.49 -8.83 15.83
N PRO A 141 12.22 -8.79 16.28
CA PRO A 141 11.72 -9.74 17.26
C PRO A 141 11.99 -11.18 16.85
N HIS A 142 12.45 -12.02 17.78
CA HIS A 142 12.69 -13.46 17.57
C HIS A 142 13.71 -13.85 16.49
N HIS A 143 14.45 -12.89 15.92
CA HIS A 143 15.48 -13.15 14.91
C HIS A 143 16.82 -12.51 15.28
N ARG A 144 17.90 -12.97 14.61
CA ARG A 144 19.23 -12.37 14.79
C ARG A 144 19.24 -10.92 14.30
N PRO A 145 20.07 -10.04 14.89
CA PRO A 145 20.21 -8.70 14.38
C PRO A 145 20.53 -8.59 12.89
N GLY A 146 19.86 -7.67 12.21
CA GLY A 146 19.96 -7.42 10.78
C GLY A 146 19.35 -8.49 9.88
N ALA A 147 18.74 -9.55 10.44
CA ALA A 147 17.93 -10.47 9.63
C ALA A 147 16.75 -9.74 8.99
N SER A 148 16.42 -10.12 7.76
CA SER A 148 15.31 -9.59 6.98
C SER A 148 14.98 -10.59 5.87
N GLU A 149 13.70 -10.75 5.54
CA GLU A 149 13.21 -11.54 4.39
C GLU A 149 13.07 -10.67 3.13
N VAL A 150 13.22 -9.35 3.27
CA VAL A 150 13.38 -8.40 2.16
C VAL A 150 14.82 -7.92 2.08
N ASN A 151 15.29 -7.65 0.86
CA ASN A 151 16.65 -7.16 0.63
C ASN A 151 16.81 -5.73 1.16
N TYR A 152 18.01 -5.42 1.66
CA TYR A 152 18.41 -4.03 1.88
C TYR A 152 18.61 -3.35 0.53
N GLN A 153 18.27 -2.06 0.47
CA GLN A 153 18.50 -1.23 -0.71
C GLN A 153 19.96 -0.73 -0.74
N ASP A 154 20.47 -0.48 -1.94
CA ASP A 154 21.74 0.21 -2.10
C ASP A 154 21.61 1.73 -1.84
N ASP A 155 22.74 2.42 -1.69
CA ASP A 155 22.74 3.84 -1.35
C ASP A 155 22.01 4.71 -2.38
N GLY A 156 22.04 4.33 -3.67
CA GLY A 156 21.35 5.06 -4.74
C GLY A 156 19.83 4.88 -4.67
N GLU A 157 19.37 3.66 -4.40
CA GLU A 157 17.96 3.34 -4.16
C GLU A 157 17.42 4.02 -2.90
N ILE A 158 18.18 4.03 -1.81
CA ILE A 158 17.82 4.74 -0.56
C ILE A 158 17.69 6.24 -0.84
N HIS A 159 18.69 6.83 -1.52
CA HIS A 159 18.69 8.25 -1.85
C HIS A 159 17.46 8.62 -2.68
N ARG A 160 17.18 7.86 -3.73
CA ARG A 160 16.01 8.08 -4.58
C ARG A 160 14.69 7.90 -3.83
N THR A 161 14.59 6.89 -2.97
CA THR A 161 13.43 6.67 -2.11
C THR A 161 13.15 7.88 -1.23
N LEU A 162 14.17 8.51 -0.64
CA LEU A 162 14.01 9.72 0.19
C LEU A 162 13.46 10.91 -0.60
N GLU A 163 13.94 11.13 -1.83
CA GLU A 163 13.41 12.18 -2.72
C GLU A 163 11.92 11.97 -3.05
N LEU A 164 11.56 10.71 -3.33
CA LEU A 164 10.20 10.34 -3.70
C LEU A 164 9.26 10.38 -2.50
N LEU A 165 9.68 9.95 -1.31
CA LEU A 165 8.90 10.10 -0.07
C LEU A 165 8.60 11.57 0.23
N ARG A 166 9.59 12.47 0.07
CA ARG A 166 9.38 13.91 0.22
C ARG A 166 8.37 14.43 -0.80
N SER A 167 8.52 14.06 -2.06
CA SER A 167 7.63 14.49 -3.15
C SER A 167 6.20 13.99 -2.92
N ALA A 168 6.04 12.71 -2.62
CA ALA A 168 4.78 12.07 -2.29
C ALA A 168 4.05 12.80 -1.15
N TRP A 169 4.72 13.08 -0.03
CA TRP A 169 4.08 13.78 1.08
C TRP A 169 3.65 15.21 0.70
N LEU A 170 4.48 15.96 -0.02
CA LEU A 170 4.14 17.32 -0.48
C LEU A 170 3.01 17.34 -1.53
N GLU A 171 2.80 16.21 -2.20
CA GLU A 171 1.74 16.03 -3.19
C GLU A 171 0.44 15.50 -2.59
N GLY A 172 0.38 15.25 -1.29
CA GLY A 172 -0.83 14.83 -0.56
C GLY A 172 -0.99 13.31 -0.45
N HIS A 173 0.01 12.54 -0.87
CA HIS A 173 0.06 11.09 -0.66
C HIS A 173 0.36 10.76 0.80
N GLU A 174 -0.07 9.60 1.26
CA GLU A 174 0.17 9.14 2.62
C GLU A 174 1.41 8.26 2.68
N ILE A 175 2.21 8.42 3.75
CA ILE A 175 3.29 7.50 4.08
C ILE A 175 2.85 6.66 5.29
N GLY A 176 2.45 5.43 5.04
CA GLY A 176 2.18 4.43 6.08
C GLY A 176 3.38 3.50 6.26
N THR A 177 3.21 2.41 7.02
CA THR A 177 4.27 1.40 7.17
C THR A 177 3.88 0.00 6.69
N HIS A 178 4.84 -0.66 6.05
CA HIS A 178 4.89 -2.11 5.88
C HIS A 178 5.97 -2.75 6.79
N PHE A 179 6.26 -2.06 7.90
CA PHE A 179 7.17 -2.47 8.97
C PHE A 179 8.61 -2.63 8.47
N ASN A 180 9.35 -3.65 8.92
CA ASN A 180 10.76 -3.81 8.59
C ASN A 180 11.03 -5.15 7.89
N GLY A 181 11.28 -6.22 8.65
CA GLY A 181 11.95 -7.42 8.12
C GLY A 181 11.06 -8.42 7.37
N HIS A 182 9.76 -8.17 7.25
CA HIS A 182 8.80 -8.96 6.46
C HIS A 182 8.77 -10.48 6.77
N PHE A 183 8.86 -10.88 8.03
CA PHE A 183 8.87 -12.30 8.42
C PHE A 183 7.47 -12.91 8.39
N CYS A 184 7.20 -13.83 7.47
CA CYS A 184 5.91 -14.52 7.37
C CYS A 184 5.97 -15.95 7.91
N GLY A 185 4.83 -16.49 8.34
CA GLY A 185 4.70 -17.85 8.84
C GLY A 185 5.20 -18.04 10.27
N PRO A 186 5.43 -19.30 10.70
CA PRO A 186 5.87 -19.63 12.05
C PRO A 186 7.17 -18.91 12.42
N GLY A 187 7.20 -18.30 13.61
CA GLY A 187 8.29 -17.45 14.10
C GLY A 187 8.27 -16.02 13.54
N GLY A 188 7.43 -15.74 12.54
CA GLY A 188 7.25 -14.42 11.95
C GLY A 188 6.11 -13.62 12.59
N VAL A 189 5.61 -12.62 11.86
CA VAL A 189 4.64 -11.63 12.34
C VAL A 189 3.33 -12.24 12.87
N GLN A 190 2.98 -13.45 12.44
CA GLN A 190 1.83 -14.20 12.95
C GLN A 190 1.93 -14.48 14.45
N ASP A 191 3.14 -14.74 14.95
CA ASP A 191 3.40 -15.18 16.33
C ASP A 191 3.81 -14.02 17.25
N TRP A 192 3.99 -12.83 16.70
CA TRP A 192 4.44 -11.66 17.44
C TRP A 192 3.44 -11.20 18.49
N SER A 193 3.97 -10.92 19.69
CA SER A 193 3.23 -10.31 20.78
C SER A 193 2.95 -8.82 20.53
N VAL A 194 2.09 -8.22 21.36
CA VAL A 194 1.85 -6.75 21.31
C VAL A 194 3.15 -5.97 21.55
N SER A 195 4.02 -6.43 22.44
CA SER A 195 5.33 -5.81 22.68
C SER A 195 6.27 -5.94 21.49
N ASP A 196 6.23 -7.07 20.77
CA ASP A 196 7.04 -7.25 19.56
C ASP A 196 6.61 -6.26 18.47
N TRP A 197 5.30 -6.09 18.27
CA TRP A 197 4.78 -5.09 17.35
C TRP A 197 5.13 -3.66 17.75
N LEU A 198 5.06 -3.31 19.04
CA LEU A 198 5.49 -2.00 19.52
C LEU A 198 6.99 -1.75 19.24
N SER A 199 7.83 -2.77 19.42
CA SER A 199 9.26 -2.71 19.08
C SER A 199 9.48 -2.53 17.58
N GLU A 200 8.78 -3.30 16.74
CA GLU A 200 8.88 -3.21 15.29
C GLU A 200 8.49 -1.81 14.78
N ILE A 201 7.36 -1.28 15.25
CA ILE A 201 6.87 0.05 14.88
C ILE A 201 7.87 1.14 15.32
N ALA A 202 8.43 1.01 16.53
CA ALA A 202 9.43 1.95 17.02
C ALA A 202 10.68 1.96 16.14
N GLN A 203 11.14 0.79 15.69
CA GLN A 203 12.28 0.68 14.79
C GLN A 203 11.97 1.23 13.39
N ALA A 204 10.78 0.95 12.83
CA ALA A 204 10.36 1.52 11.55
C ALA A 204 10.34 3.06 11.60
N LYS A 205 9.80 3.63 12.68
CA LYS A 205 9.83 5.07 12.93
C LYS A 205 11.25 5.60 13.07
N GLN A 206 12.11 4.88 13.78
CA GLN A 206 13.50 5.26 14.00
C GLN A 206 14.26 5.39 12.66
N PHE A 207 14.13 4.43 11.75
CA PHE A 207 14.86 4.48 10.47
C PHE A 207 14.47 5.69 9.60
N VAL A 208 13.20 6.10 9.60
CA VAL A 208 12.76 7.34 8.95
C VAL A 208 13.30 8.58 9.66
N ARG A 209 13.33 8.56 11.00
CA ARG A 209 13.75 9.71 11.82
C ARG A 209 15.26 9.89 11.92
N THR A 210 16.04 8.92 11.46
CA THR A 210 17.51 8.95 11.54
C THR A 210 18.19 8.53 10.24
N TRP A 211 17.49 8.62 9.09
CA TRP A 211 18.08 8.23 7.80
C TRP A 211 19.37 8.98 7.54
N ARG A 212 19.49 10.25 7.94
CA ARG A 212 20.68 11.07 7.73
C ARG A 212 21.88 10.53 8.49
N THR A 213 21.71 10.20 9.77
CA THR A 213 22.75 9.54 10.56
C THR A 213 23.11 8.17 9.99
N ASN A 214 22.13 7.44 9.46
CA ASN A 214 22.33 6.10 8.93
C ASN A 214 23.07 6.12 7.58
N THR A 215 22.69 7.00 6.65
CA THR A 215 23.27 7.06 5.30
C THR A 215 24.50 7.96 5.20
N GLY A 216 24.58 9.01 6.02
CA GLY A 216 25.59 10.06 5.88
C GLY A 216 25.31 11.06 4.75
N PHE A 217 24.14 10.99 4.10
CA PHE A 217 23.77 11.92 3.02
C PHE A 217 23.58 13.34 3.58
N THR A 218 24.14 14.33 2.88
CA THR A 218 24.10 15.75 3.30
C THR A 218 23.47 16.67 2.25
N ASP A 219 23.20 16.13 1.07
CA ASP A 219 22.69 16.79 -0.12
C ASP A 219 21.16 16.79 -0.21
N LEU A 220 20.48 15.92 0.55
CA LEU A 220 19.02 15.88 0.60
C LEU A 220 18.43 16.77 1.71
N PRO A 221 17.33 17.51 1.42
CA PRO A 221 16.57 18.21 2.46
C PRO A 221 15.93 17.22 3.44
N SER A 222 15.57 17.68 4.63
CA SER A 222 14.78 16.88 5.58
C SER A 222 13.46 16.43 4.95
N LEU A 223 12.97 15.26 5.31
CA LEU A 223 11.58 14.88 5.05
C LEU A 223 10.64 15.90 5.73
N PRO A 224 9.62 16.42 5.04
CA PRO A 224 8.83 17.57 5.50
C PRO A 224 7.80 17.23 6.59
N PHE A 225 7.95 16.10 7.27
CA PHE A 225 6.98 15.61 8.23
C PHE A 225 7.58 14.97 9.47
N ASP A 226 6.83 15.02 10.57
CA ASP A 226 7.11 14.27 11.79
C ASP A 226 6.47 12.88 11.71
N TYR A 227 7.28 11.85 11.48
CA TYR A 227 6.76 10.50 11.32
C TYR A 227 6.21 9.88 12.62
N ASP A 228 6.48 10.48 13.79
CA ASP A 228 5.78 10.08 15.01
C ASP A 228 4.29 10.42 14.96
N LYS A 229 3.92 11.48 14.22
CA LYS A 229 2.56 11.97 14.03
C LYS A 229 1.92 11.47 12.74
N GLU A 230 2.66 11.47 11.63
CA GLU A 230 2.12 11.09 10.32
C GLU A 230 1.89 9.58 10.18
N LEU A 231 2.65 8.74 10.89
CA LEU A 231 2.41 7.29 10.86
C LEU A 231 1.17 6.93 11.67
N VAL A 232 0.03 6.85 10.98
CA VAL A 232 -1.31 6.58 11.56
C VAL A 232 -1.94 5.25 11.13
N GLY A 233 -1.22 4.43 10.35
CA GLY A 233 -1.66 3.11 9.95
C GLY A 233 -0.63 2.33 9.15
N GLY A 234 -0.97 1.08 8.84
CA GLY A 234 -0.07 0.13 8.18
C GLY A 234 -0.78 -1.13 7.70
N ARG A 235 -0.03 -1.98 7.01
CA ARG A 235 -0.43 -3.33 6.60
C ARG A 235 0.62 -4.34 7.03
N THR A 236 0.23 -5.42 7.69
CA THR A 236 1.20 -6.45 8.09
C THR A 236 1.77 -7.21 6.89
N PRO A 237 3.04 -7.64 6.98
CA PRO A 237 3.60 -8.62 6.05
C PRO A 237 2.70 -9.85 5.92
N CYS A 238 2.44 -10.26 4.68
CA CYS A 238 1.60 -11.41 4.35
C CYS A 238 0.17 -11.40 4.95
N LEU A 239 -0.34 -10.25 5.41
CA LEU A 239 -1.65 -10.13 6.09
C LEU A 239 -1.76 -11.01 7.35
N GLN A 240 -0.64 -11.21 8.06
CA GLN A 240 -0.54 -12.05 9.24
C GLN A 240 -0.37 -11.23 10.52
N GLY A 241 -0.71 -11.79 11.69
CA GLY A 241 -0.47 -11.13 12.98
C GLY A 241 -1.35 -9.92 13.31
N ALA A 242 -2.38 -9.65 12.51
CA ALA A 242 -3.22 -8.45 12.61
C ALA A 242 -3.84 -8.23 13.99
N ASP A 243 -4.22 -9.29 14.72
CA ASP A 243 -4.90 -9.14 16.01
C ASP A 243 -4.00 -8.50 17.09
N ASN A 244 -2.72 -8.90 17.16
CA ASN A 244 -1.79 -8.29 18.09
C ASN A 244 -1.25 -6.96 17.57
N LEU A 245 -1.10 -6.79 16.25
CA LEU A 245 -0.80 -5.49 15.67
C LEU A 245 -1.86 -4.47 16.06
N ARG A 246 -3.15 -4.78 15.86
CA ARG A 246 -4.26 -3.85 16.14
C ARG A 246 -4.28 -3.41 17.61
N LYS A 247 -3.98 -4.32 18.54
CA LYS A 247 -3.82 -3.96 19.96
C LYS A 247 -2.65 -2.99 20.19
N ALA A 248 -1.51 -3.19 19.51
CA ALA A 248 -0.38 -2.26 19.58
C ALA A 248 -0.72 -0.90 18.95
N ALA A 249 -1.31 -0.91 17.75
CA ALA A 249 -1.73 0.27 17.01
C ALA A 249 -2.74 1.13 17.79
N MET A 250 -3.72 0.52 18.48
CA MET A 250 -4.64 1.25 19.37
C MET A 250 -3.91 1.93 20.53
N LYS A 251 -2.88 1.31 21.12
CA LYS A 251 -2.06 1.95 22.17
C LYS A 251 -1.28 3.16 21.64
N LEU A 252 -0.96 3.16 20.34
CA LEU A 252 -0.27 4.25 19.67
C LEU A 252 -1.22 5.31 19.10
N GLY A 253 -2.54 5.14 19.27
CA GLY A 253 -3.53 6.07 18.74
C GLY A 253 -3.62 6.09 17.21
N TRP A 254 -3.25 4.98 16.56
CA TRP A 254 -3.42 4.84 15.10
C TRP A 254 -4.89 4.93 14.71
N ARG A 255 -5.11 5.29 13.44
CA ARG A 255 -6.43 5.55 12.87
C ARG A 255 -6.99 4.40 12.07
N TYR A 256 -6.13 3.55 11.50
CA TYR A 256 -6.58 2.40 10.72
C TYR A 256 -5.60 1.24 10.73
N ASP A 257 -6.12 0.08 10.33
CA ASP A 257 -5.37 -1.12 9.97
C ASP A 257 -6.00 -1.69 8.69
N THR A 258 -5.17 -2.18 7.77
CA THR A 258 -5.59 -2.81 6.50
C THR A 258 -4.97 -4.21 6.34
N SER A 259 -4.81 -4.92 7.45
CA SER A 259 -4.02 -6.17 7.54
C SER A 259 -4.86 -7.44 7.47
N LYS A 260 -6.19 -7.32 7.30
CA LYS A 260 -7.09 -8.47 7.13
C LYS A 260 -7.74 -8.45 5.73
N ALA A 261 -8.62 -9.41 5.50
CA ALA A 261 -9.48 -9.50 4.33
C ALA A 261 -10.95 -9.39 4.75
N ASN A 262 -11.77 -8.73 3.93
CA ASN A 262 -13.19 -8.55 4.19
C ASN A 262 -14.02 -8.59 2.89
N ARG A 263 -15.35 -8.54 3.03
CA ARG A 263 -16.27 -8.25 1.92
C ARG A 263 -16.20 -6.75 1.59
N GLN A 264 -16.64 -6.38 0.39
CA GLN A 264 -16.73 -4.98 -0.04
C GLN A 264 -17.95 -4.28 0.60
N VAL A 265 -17.82 -3.96 1.88
CA VAL A 265 -18.83 -3.26 2.70
C VAL A 265 -18.20 -2.02 3.35
N TRP A 266 -19.03 -1.12 3.86
CA TRP A 266 -18.55 0.07 4.56
C TRP A 266 -17.72 -0.28 5.81
N PRO A 267 -16.64 0.48 6.10
CA PRO A 267 -15.74 0.19 7.22
C PRO A 267 -16.40 0.21 8.59
N VAL A 268 -15.83 -0.57 9.52
CA VAL A 268 -16.20 -0.57 10.95
C VAL A 268 -15.06 0.02 11.75
N LYS A 269 -15.39 0.80 12.79
CA LYS A 269 -14.43 1.28 13.79
C LYS A 269 -14.39 0.34 14.99
N ASP A 270 -13.20 -0.02 15.41
CA ASP A 270 -12.90 -0.85 16.58
C ASP A 270 -11.85 -0.11 17.43
N GLY A 271 -12.29 0.41 18.58
CA GLY A 271 -11.51 1.36 19.36
C GLY A 271 -11.18 2.60 18.53
N THR A 272 -9.88 2.87 18.34
CA THR A 272 -9.40 4.00 17.51
C THR A 272 -9.25 3.65 16.03
N LEU A 273 -9.32 2.37 15.67
CA LEU A 273 -8.96 1.88 14.34
C LEU A 273 -10.19 1.68 13.46
N TRP A 274 -10.20 2.32 12.30
CA TRP A 274 -10.97 1.88 11.16
C TRP A 274 -10.38 0.59 10.59
N ASP A 275 -11.22 -0.43 10.40
CA ASP A 275 -10.88 -1.60 9.62
C ASP A 275 -11.06 -1.28 8.13
N LEU A 276 -9.93 -1.05 7.45
CA LEU A 276 -9.85 -0.75 6.02
C LEU A 276 -9.20 -1.90 5.26
N SER A 277 -9.49 -3.12 5.68
CA SER A 277 -9.02 -4.37 5.07
C SER A 277 -9.24 -4.44 3.56
N LEU A 278 -8.35 -5.18 2.89
CA LEU A 278 -8.52 -5.54 1.49
C LEU A 278 -9.82 -6.31 1.28
N GLN A 279 -10.42 -6.13 0.12
CA GLN A 279 -11.76 -6.63 -0.15
C GLN A 279 -11.72 -7.76 -1.17
N SER A 280 -12.53 -8.79 -0.94
CA SER A 280 -12.81 -9.79 -1.97
C SER A 280 -13.68 -9.18 -3.07
N ILE A 281 -13.15 -9.15 -4.29
CA ILE A 281 -13.79 -8.64 -5.51
C ILE A 281 -14.06 -9.79 -6.48
N PRO A 282 -14.97 -9.65 -7.46
CA PRO A 282 -15.21 -10.68 -8.47
C PRO A 282 -13.92 -11.07 -9.21
N PHE A 283 -13.66 -12.37 -9.37
CA PHE A 283 -12.54 -12.85 -10.18
C PHE A 283 -13.00 -13.08 -11.62
N ALA A 284 -12.78 -12.07 -12.47
CA ALA A 284 -13.26 -12.05 -13.84
C ALA A 284 -12.86 -13.32 -14.61
N HIS A 285 -13.77 -13.83 -15.43
CA HIS A 285 -13.54 -14.98 -16.34
C HIS A 285 -13.15 -16.32 -15.69
N LYS A 286 -13.12 -16.42 -14.35
CA LYS A 286 -12.83 -17.67 -13.61
C LYS A 286 -13.98 -18.08 -12.69
N GLY A 287 -14.85 -17.14 -12.31
CA GLY A 287 -15.89 -17.32 -11.31
C GLY A 287 -15.33 -17.24 -9.88
N GLY A 288 -16.20 -16.92 -8.92
CA GLY A 288 -15.80 -16.71 -7.52
C GLY A 288 -15.23 -15.31 -7.26
N THR A 289 -14.44 -15.18 -6.20
CA THR A 289 -13.84 -13.91 -5.77
C THR A 289 -12.33 -14.04 -5.57
N ILE A 290 -11.65 -12.91 -5.60
CA ILE A 290 -10.22 -12.77 -5.33
C ILE A 290 -10.00 -11.56 -4.43
N LEU A 291 -9.01 -11.62 -3.55
CA LEU A 291 -8.62 -10.44 -2.79
C LEU A 291 -8.05 -9.38 -3.75
N SER A 292 -8.39 -8.12 -3.52
CA SER A 292 -8.01 -6.94 -4.32
C SER A 292 -6.52 -6.58 -4.21
N MET A 293 -5.65 -7.57 -4.41
CA MET A 293 -4.20 -7.42 -4.34
C MET A 293 -3.50 -8.17 -5.47
N ASP A 294 -2.52 -7.53 -6.10
CA ASP A 294 -1.73 -8.07 -7.22
C ASP A 294 -1.10 -9.44 -6.93
N TYR A 295 -0.60 -9.66 -5.71
CA TYR A 295 -0.06 -10.95 -5.26
C TYR A 295 -1.09 -12.08 -5.42
N ASN A 296 -2.34 -11.82 -5.05
CA ASN A 296 -3.40 -12.83 -5.17
C ASN A 296 -3.68 -13.17 -6.63
N PHE A 297 -3.63 -12.19 -7.56
CA PHE A 297 -3.72 -12.46 -8.99
C PHE A 297 -2.54 -13.29 -9.47
N MET A 298 -1.32 -12.89 -9.12
CA MET A 298 -0.08 -13.58 -9.48
C MET A 298 -0.12 -15.06 -9.12
N VAL A 299 -0.38 -15.38 -7.86
CA VAL A 299 -0.43 -16.77 -7.40
C VAL A 299 -1.55 -17.55 -8.10
N ASN A 300 -2.73 -16.96 -8.29
CA ASN A 300 -3.89 -17.66 -8.87
C ASN A 300 -3.85 -17.84 -10.40
N GLN A 301 -3.05 -17.04 -11.10
CA GLN A 301 -2.93 -17.07 -12.55
C GLN A 301 -1.73 -17.89 -13.02
N SER A 302 -0.60 -17.69 -12.34
CA SER A 302 0.71 -18.18 -12.79
C SER A 302 1.41 -19.10 -11.79
N GLY A 303 0.98 -19.11 -10.53
CA GLY A 303 1.62 -19.88 -9.46
C GLY A 303 2.96 -19.32 -8.98
N GLY A 304 3.45 -18.21 -9.56
CA GLY A 304 4.75 -17.62 -9.21
C GLY A 304 5.09 -16.40 -10.05
N THR A 305 6.28 -15.82 -9.86
CA THR A 305 6.62 -14.50 -10.42
C THR A 305 7.16 -14.54 -11.86
N LYS A 306 7.41 -15.74 -12.41
CA LYS A 306 8.01 -15.97 -13.74
C LYS A 306 7.16 -16.91 -14.60
N GLY A 307 5.85 -16.71 -14.61
CA GLY A 307 4.92 -17.47 -15.43
C GLY A 307 5.10 -17.29 -16.94
N ASP A 308 4.44 -18.19 -17.69
CA ASP A 308 4.45 -18.27 -19.16
C ASP A 308 4.17 -16.92 -19.85
N PRO A 309 5.13 -16.37 -20.61
CA PRO A 309 4.95 -15.11 -21.33
C PRO A 309 3.75 -15.05 -22.26
N ALA A 310 3.36 -16.17 -22.88
CA ALA A 310 2.24 -16.22 -23.82
C ALA A 310 0.88 -15.96 -23.14
N LYS A 311 0.78 -16.21 -21.83
CA LYS A 311 -0.47 -16.02 -21.06
C LYS A 311 -0.59 -14.64 -20.42
N ARG A 312 0.52 -13.88 -20.35
CA ARG A 312 0.59 -12.57 -19.70
C ARG A 312 -0.45 -11.55 -20.21
N PRO A 313 -0.74 -11.43 -21.52
CA PRO A 313 -1.78 -10.52 -21.99
C PRO A 313 -3.17 -10.87 -21.45
N GLN A 314 -3.50 -12.17 -21.37
CA GLN A 314 -4.76 -12.63 -20.81
C GLN A 314 -4.84 -12.35 -19.31
N TRP A 315 -3.75 -12.62 -18.57
CA TRP A 315 -3.68 -12.37 -17.13
C TRP A 315 -3.79 -10.89 -16.78
N ARG A 316 -3.08 -10.01 -17.53
CA ARG A 316 -3.20 -8.56 -17.40
C ARG A 316 -4.65 -8.12 -17.54
N LYS A 317 -5.31 -8.54 -18.62
CA LYS A 317 -6.72 -8.20 -18.87
C LYS A 317 -7.63 -8.72 -17.77
N GLN A 318 -7.46 -9.96 -17.33
CA GLN A 318 -8.25 -10.53 -16.25
C GLN A 318 -8.10 -9.77 -14.94
N THR A 319 -6.88 -9.33 -14.60
CA THR A 319 -6.62 -8.50 -13.43
C THR A 319 -7.35 -7.16 -13.52
N ALA A 320 -7.20 -6.44 -14.64
CA ALA A 320 -7.89 -5.17 -14.88
C ALA A 320 -9.42 -5.33 -14.81
N ASP A 321 -9.97 -6.33 -15.51
CA ASP A 321 -11.41 -6.61 -15.51
C ASP A 321 -11.94 -6.95 -14.10
N SER A 322 -11.13 -7.60 -13.27
CA SER A 322 -11.52 -7.93 -11.89
C SER A 322 -11.57 -6.69 -10.99
N TYR A 323 -10.58 -5.80 -11.09
CA TYR A 323 -10.60 -4.52 -10.37
C TYR A 323 -11.78 -3.64 -10.80
N LEU A 324 -12.06 -3.57 -12.11
CA LEU A 324 -13.23 -2.84 -12.63
C LEU A 324 -14.54 -3.46 -12.16
N ALA A 325 -14.67 -4.79 -12.15
CA ALA A 325 -15.87 -5.45 -11.62
C ALA A 325 -16.09 -5.15 -10.12
N GLY A 326 -15.02 -5.09 -9.33
CA GLY A 326 -15.10 -4.66 -7.92
C GLY A 326 -15.49 -3.19 -7.79
N PHE A 327 -14.97 -2.32 -8.66
CA PHE A 327 -15.38 -0.91 -8.71
C PHE A 327 -16.85 -0.75 -9.07
N GLU A 328 -17.31 -1.39 -10.15
CA GLU A 328 -18.69 -1.32 -10.64
C GLU A 328 -19.69 -1.85 -9.60
N PHE A 329 -19.35 -2.95 -8.91
CA PHE A 329 -20.18 -3.49 -7.82
C PHE A 329 -20.47 -2.44 -6.74
N ALA A 330 -19.45 -1.71 -6.27
CA ALA A 330 -19.65 -0.66 -5.29
C ALA A 330 -20.26 0.60 -5.90
N TYR A 331 -19.79 1.01 -7.07
CA TYR A 331 -20.15 2.27 -7.73
C TYR A 331 -21.63 2.32 -8.11
N ASP A 332 -22.19 1.23 -8.63
CA ASP A 332 -23.61 1.12 -8.96
C ASP A 332 -24.44 0.54 -7.81
N GLY A 333 -23.79 0.08 -6.74
CA GLY A 333 -24.39 -0.58 -5.60
C GLY A 333 -24.26 0.22 -4.30
N ASN A 334 -23.57 -0.35 -3.33
CA ASN A 334 -23.56 0.11 -1.93
C ASN A 334 -22.62 1.31 -1.65
N ARG A 335 -21.83 1.74 -2.64
CA ARG A 335 -20.82 2.82 -2.55
C ARG A 335 -19.74 2.59 -1.49
N ALA A 336 -19.54 1.36 -1.02
CA ALA A 336 -18.44 1.06 -0.12
C ALA A 336 -17.10 1.43 -0.79
N PRO A 337 -16.10 1.95 -0.04
CA PRO A 337 -14.79 2.23 -0.60
C PRO A 337 -14.20 0.99 -1.27
N LEU A 338 -13.50 1.13 -2.40
CA LEU A 338 -12.70 0.05 -2.99
C LEU A 338 -11.25 0.21 -2.54
N VAL A 339 -10.69 -0.79 -1.87
CA VAL A 339 -9.26 -0.80 -1.49
C VAL A 339 -8.50 -1.72 -2.43
N ILE A 340 -7.47 -1.21 -3.10
CA ILE A 340 -6.57 -1.99 -3.98
C ILE A 340 -5.16 -1.94 -3.40
N GLY A 341 -4.63 -3.09 -3.01
CA GLY A 341 -3.25 -3.25 -2.57
C GLY A 341 -2.34 -3.73 -3.68
N ASN A 342 -1.11 -3.23 -3.73
CA ASN A 342 -0.14 -3.63 -4.74
C ASN A 342 1.26 -3.71 -4.11
N HIS A 343 2.17 -4.38 -4.79
CA HIS A 343 3.60 -4.36 -4.50
C HIS A 343 4.31 -3.60 -5.62
N LEU A 344 5.42 -2.92 -5.30
CA LEU A 344 6.27 -2.30 -6.32
C LEU A 344 7.16 -3.37 -6.98
N GLU A 345 6.52 -4.28 -7.72
CA GLU A 345 7.13 -5.51 -8.19
C GLU A 345 6.92 -5.80 -9.68
N GLY A 346 7.96 -6.39 -10.28
CA GLY A 346 8.01 -6.72 -11.71
C GLY A 346 7.38 -8.04 -12.12
N TRP A 347 6.54 -8.63 -11.26
CA TRP A 347 6.08 -10.00 -11.42
C TRP A 347 5.38 -10.22 -12.77
N ASN A 348 5.70 -11.35 -13.39
CA ASN A 348 5.19 -11.73 -14.71
C ASN A 348 5.41 -10.64 -15.76
N GLY A 349 6.54 -9.93 -15.72
CA GLY A 349 6.89 -8.88 -16.67
C GLY A 349 6.09 -7.59 -16.48
N GLY A 350 5.71 -7.26 -15.24
CA GLY A 350 5.06 -5.99 -14.90
C GLY A 350 3.58 -5.90 -15.24
N ILE A 351 2.93 -7.01 -15.62
CA ILE A 351 1.52 -6.98 -16.05
C ILE A 351 0.55 -6.45 -15.00
N TYR A 352 0.87 -6.62 -13.71
CA TYR A 352 0.01 -6.14 -12.63
C TYR A 352 0.10 -4.62 -12.48
N MET A 353 1.30 -4.05 -12.66
CA MET A 353 1.51 -2.60 -12.69
C MET A 353 0.78 -1.97 -13.88
N ASP A 354 0.89 -2.60 -15.04
CA ASP A 354 0.20 -2.13 -16.24
C ASP A 354 -1.32 -2.30 -16.18
N ALA A 355 -1.82 -3.25 -15.38
CA ALA A 355 -3.24 -3.43 -15.13
C ALA A 355 -3.77 -2.36 -14.16
N VAL A 356 -3.07 -2.12 -13.03
CA VAL A 356 -3.52 -1.14 -12.04
C VAL A 356 -3.47 0.29 -12.60
N GLU A 357 -2.47 0.64 -13.41
CA GLU A 357 -2.44 1.95 -14.08
C GLU A 357 -3.63 2.13 -15.05
N ASP A 358 -3.97 1.10 -15.82
CA ASP A 358 -5.08 1.15 -16.78
C ASP A 358 -6.43 1.31 -16.07
N VAL A 359 -6.63 0.63 -14.93
CA VAL A 359 -7.89 0.79 -14.18
C VAL A 359 -7.95 2.11 -13.42
N ILE A 360 -6.83 2.66 -12.93
CA ILE A 360 -6.81 4.02 -12.35
C ILE A 360 -7.31 5.02 -13.38
N LYS A 361 -6.79 4.96 -14.61
CA LYS A 361 -7.24 5.81 -15.72
C LYS A 361 -8.75 5.68 -15.94
N GLN A 362 -9.26 4.45 -16.04
CA GLN A 362 -10.68 4.21 -16.31
C GLN A 362 -11.59 4.67 -15.16
N MET A 363 -11.19 4.46 -13.91
CA MET A 363 -11.94 4.90 -12.73
C MET A 363 -11.93 6.42 -12.59
N ALA A 364 -10.84 7.11 -12.97
CA ALA A 364 -10.74 8.57 -12.97
C ALA A 364 -11.77 9.23 -13.92
N ASP A 365 -12.11 8.58 -15.04
CA ASP A 365 -13.11 9.07 -15.99
C ASP A 365 -14.56 8.89 -15.49
N ARG A 366 -14.78 8.20 -14.36
CA ARG A 366 -16.12 7.96 -13.79
C ARG A 366 -16.52 9.13 -12.88
N PRO A 367 -17.69 9.74 -13.08
CA PRO A 367 -18.15 10.84 -12.23
C PRO A 367 -18.33 10.39 -10.78
N ASP A 368 -18.22 11.30 -9.82
CA ASP A 368 -18.32 11.02 -8.39
C ASP A 368 -17.25 10.05 -7.82
N THR A 369 -16.26 9.64 -8.61
CA THR A 369 -15.10 8.89 -8.11
C THR A 369 -14.16 9.82 -7.36
N ARG A 370 -13.69 9.39 -6.20
CA ARG A 370 -12.67 10.09 -5.42
C ARG A 370 -11.57 9.11 -5.04
N PHE A 371 -10.39 9.29 -5.64
CA PHE A 371 -9.19 8.66 -5.13
C PHE A 371 -8.78 9.33 -3.82
N VAL A 372 -8.52 8.52 -2.80
CA VAL A 372 -8.15 9.00 -1.47
C VAL A 372 -7.09 8.08 -0.86
N THR A 373 -6.26 8.64 0.01
CA THR A 373 -5.41 7.83 0.90
C THR A 373 -6.24 7.18 2.00
N PHE A 374 -5.70 6.22 2.73
CA PHE A 374 -6.38 5.66 3.91
C PHE A 374 -6.63 6.74 4.96
N LYS A 375 -5.66 7.61 5.24
CA LYS A 375 -5.83 8.73 6.17
C LYS A 375 -6.97 9.67 5.74
N GLN A 376 -7.06 9.99 4.45
CA GLN A 376 -8.13 10.85 3.91
C GLN A 376 -9.50 10.17 3.98
N LEU A 377 -9.56 8.86 3.75
CA LEU A 377 -10.78 8.08 3.96
C LEU A 377 -11.19 8.07 5.44
N CYS A 378 -10.26 7.89 6.37
CA CYS A 378 -10.52 8.04 7.81
C CYS A 378 -11.06 9.43 8.15
N ASP A 379 -10.48 10.49 7.57
CA ASP A 379 -10.93 11.87 7.76
C ASP A 379 -12.39 12.04 7.30
N TRP A 380 -12.78 11.46 6.17
CA TRP A 380 -14.17 11.46 5.71
C TRP A 380 -15.09 10.65 6.63
N LEU A 381 -14.66 9.45 7.05
CA LEU A 381 -15.45 8.58 7.92
C LEU A 381 -15.70 9.22 9.29
N ASP A 382 -14.68 9.85 9.88
CA ASP A 382 -14.78 10.52 11.18
C ASP A 382 -15.71 11.76 11.15
N ALA A 383 -16.01 12.31 9.96
CA ALA A 383 -16.94 13.42 9.80
C ALA A 383 -18.43 12.98 9.73
N GLN A 384 -18.70 11.67 9.66
CA GLN A 384 -20.07 11.15 9.55
C GLN A 384 -20.69 10.85 10.92
N ASP A 385 -22.02 10.89 10.98
CA ASP A 385 -22.74 10.42 12.17
C ASP A 385 -22.71 8.88 12.25
N ASP A 386 -22.64 8.34 13.47
CA ASP A 386 -22.67 6.89 13.71
C ASP A 386 -23.90 6.21 13.09
N ALA A 387 -25.05 6.88 13.08
CA ALA A 387 -26.28 6.38 12.47
C ALA A 387 -26.15 6.26 10.94
N THR A 388 -25.54 7.25 10.28
CA THR A 388 -25.26 7.21 8.84
C THR A 388 -24.32 6.07 8.49
N LEU A 389 -23.22 5.92 9.22
CA LEU A 389 -22.27 4.83 9.00
C LEU A 389 -22.89 3.45 9.31
N ALA A 390 -23.74 3.36 10.33
CA ALA A 390 -24.49 2.13 10.62
C ALA A 390 -25.47 1.77 9.49
N ALA A 391 -26.14 2.76 8.88
CA ALA A 391 -27.02 2.55 7.74
C ALA A 391 -26.23 2.12 6.49
N LEU A 392 -25.13 2.81 6.17
CA LEU A 392 -24.25 2.47 5.04
C LEU A 392 -23.71 1.04 5.15
N ARG A 393 -23.32 0.60 6.36
CA ARG A 393 -22.83 -0.76 6.61
C ARG A 393 -23.85 -1.87 6.37
N ARG A 394 -25.15 -1.57 6.35
CA ARG A 394 -26.22 -2.54 6.08
C ARG A 394 -26.46 -2.74 4.59
N LEU A 395 -25.87 -1.92 3.73
CA LEU A 395 -26.06 -1.98 2.28
C LEU A 395 -25.18 -3.07 1.67
N GLU A 396 -25.82 -4.09 1.07
CA GLU A 396 -25.18 -5.07 0.19
C GLU A 396 -25.33 -4.70 -1.30
N ALA A 397 -26.21 -3.75 -1.62
CA ALA A 397 -26.46 -3.16 -2.93
C ALA A 397 -26.93 -1.71 -2.77
N ALA A 398 -27.33 -1.05 -3.85
CA ALA A 398 -27.95 0.27 -3.77
C ALA A 398 -29.22 0.24 -2.88
N PRO A 399 -29.55 1.32 -2.15
CA PRO A 399 -30.75 1.36 -1.33
C PRO A 399 -32.01 1.08 -2.16
N GLN A 400 -32.94 0.26 -1.64
CA GLN A 400 -34.13 -0.19 -2.39
C GLN A 400 -35.04 0.95 -2.87
N GLY A 401 -35.07 2.08 -2.15
CA GLY A 401 -35.80 3.30 -2.52
C GLY A 401 -34.96 4.36 -3.27
N GLY A 402 -33.74 4.01 -3.67
CA GLY A 402 -32.76 4.96 -4.22
C GLY A 402 -32.01 5.74 -3.13
N TRP A 403 -30.96 6.46 -3.55
CA TRP A 403 -30.15 7.25 -2.63
C TRP A 403 -30.91 8.43 -2.02
N GLU A 404 -31.92 8.96 -2.71
CA GLU A 404 -32.80 10.04 -2.23
C GLU A 404 -33.61 9.65 -0.99
N SER A 405 -33.88 8.35 -0.80
CA SER A 405 -34.55 7.83 0.40
C SER A 405 -33.55 7.42 1.50
N PHE A 406 -32.24 7.58 1.29
CA PHE A 406 -31.24 7.14 2.26
C PHE A 406 -31.07 8.17 3.39
N GLY A 407 -31.31 7.76 4.63
CA GLY A 407 -31.16 8.63 5.81
C GLY A 407 -32.30 9.63 6.04
N GLY A 408 -33.41 9.48 5.30
CA GLY A 408 -34.68 10.18 5.53
C GLY A 408 -35.64 9.40 6.42
#